data_AF-A0A3D4BX65-F1
#
_entry.id   AF-A0A3D4BX65-F1
#
_cell.length_a   1.000
_cell.length_b   1.000
_cell.length_c   1.000
_cell.angle_alpha   90.00
_cell.angle_beta   90.00
_cell.angle_gamma   90.00
#
_symmetry.space_group_name_H-M   'P 1'
#
loop_
_entity.id
_entity.type
_entity.pdbx_description
1 polymer ?
#
loop_
_entity_poly.entity_id
_entity_poly.type
_entity_poly.pdbx_seq_one_letter_code
_entity_poly.pdbx_strand_id
1 'polypeptide(L)' 'TAKHACKLQGFPANFIYHQKDDTAKKHFGNAVPIPVVEYVVKELLRIIDV' A
#
# COMPACT_ATOMS: atom_id res chain seq x y z
N THR A 1 3.75 5.60 14.38
CA THR A 1 2.62 6.43 13.91
C THR A 1 2.06 5.83 12.64
N ALA A 2 0.81 6.13 12.28
CA ALA A 2 0.21 5.76 11.00
C ALA A 2 1.02 6.28 9.81
N LYS A 3 1.66 7.45 9.95
CA LYS A 3 2.60 8.00 8.96
C LYS A 3 3.78 7.06 8.66
N HIS A 4 4.36 6.44 9.69
CA HIS A 4 5.44 5.47 9.51
C HIS A 4 4.93 4.17 8.89
N ALA A 5 3.75 3.69 9.29
CA ALA A 5 3.13 2.50 8.71
C ALA A 5 2.80 2.70 7.21
N CYS A 6 2.26 3.88 6.85
CA CYS A 6 2.04 4.32 5.46
C CYS A 6 3.33 4.22 4.63
N LYS A 7 4.41 4.82 5.13
CA LYS A 7 5.73 4.77 4.48
C LYS A 7 6.29 3.35 4.39
N LEU A 8 6.16 2.56 5.45
CA LEU A 8 6.67 1.18 5.51
C LEU A 8 5.95 0.27 4.50
N GLN A 9 4.65 0.46 4.32
CA GLN A 9 3.84 -0.25 3.32
C GLN A 9 4.07 0.26 1.88
N GLY A 10 4.91 1.28 1.68
CA GLY A 10 5.24 1.82 0.37
C GLY A 10 4.17 2.71 -0.24
N PHE A 11 3.23 3.24 0.56
CA PHE A 11 2.24 4.19 0.06
C PHE A 11 2.89 5.55 -0.30
N PRO A 12 2.35 6.27 -1.29
CA PRO A 12 2.78 7.62 -1.63
C PRO A 12 2.72 8.58 -0.43
N ALA A 13 3.65 9.55 -0.38
CA ALA A 13 3.71 10.51 0.73
C ALA A 13 2.45 11.41 0.84
N ASN A 14 1.73 11.59 -0.27
CA ASN A 14 0.49 12.34 -0.37
C ASN A 14 -0.76 11.44 -0.27
N PHE A 15 -0.62 10.18 0.14
CA PHE A 15 -1.76 9.28 0.31
C PHE A 15 -2.66 9.78 1.45
N ILE A 16 -3.96 9.93 1.17
CA ILE A 16 -4.96 10.35 2.15
C ILE A 16 -5.41 9.12 2.93
N TYR A 17 -5.24 9.13 4.25
CA TYR A 17 -5.65 8.05 5.15
C TYR A 17 -6.43 8.60 6.35
N HIS A 18 -7.04 7.69 7.11
CA HIS A 18 -7.91 8.03 8.23
C HIS A 18 -7.18 8.89 9.28
N GLN A 19 -7.83 9.95 9.77
CA GLN A 19 -7.19 10.90 10.70
C GLN A 19 -6.85 10.29 12.07
N LYS A 20 -7.68 9.35 12.56
CA LYS A 20 -7.40 8.58 13.79
C LYS A 20 -6.27 7.58 13.56
N ASP A 21 -5.18 7.73 14.31
CA ASP A 21 -3.92 6.96 14.16
C ASP A 21 -4.13 5.45 14.32
N ASP A 22 -4.94 4.99 15.28
CA ASP A 22 -5.19 3.56 15.50
C ASP A 22 -5.96 2.90 14.35
N THR A 23 -6.98 3.59 13.83
CA THR A 23 -7.73 3.13 12.67
C THR A 23 -6.83 3.07 11.43
N ALA A 24 -6.03 4.11 11.21
CA ALA A 24 -5.11 4.15 10.09
C ALA A 24 -4.03 3.06 10.18
N LYS A 25 -3.44 2.82 11.36
CA LYS A 25 -2.52 1.70 11.58
C LYS A 25 -3.18 0.36 11.27
N LYS A 26 -4.43 0.14 11.69
CA LYS A 26 -5.17 -1.08 11.37
C LYS A 26 -5.36 -1.23 9.85
N HIS A 27 -5.72 -0.17 9.15
CA HIS A 27 -5.84 -0.19 7.69
C HIS A 27 -4.50 -0.52 7.02
N PHE A 28 -3.41 0.13 7.43
CA PHE A 28 -2.08 -0.14 6.90
C PHE A 28 -1.55 -1.54 7.29
N GLY A 29 -1.92 -2.08 8.44
CA GLY A 29 -1.57 -3.44 8.85
C GLY A 29 -2.29 -4.53 8.04
N ASN A 30 -3.50 -4.22 7.55
CA ASN A 30 -4.29 -5.12 6.71
C ASN A 30 -4.04 -4.91 5.20
N ALA A 31 -3.37 -3.83 4.82
CA ALA A 31 -3.03 -3.56 3.43
C ALA A 31 -1.88 -4.44 2.93
N VAL A 32 -1.90 -4.73 1.64
CA VAL A 32 -0.75 -5.33 0.95
C VAL A 32 0.25 -4.21 0.61
N PRO A 33 1.56 -4.42 0.78
CA PRO A 33 2.56 -3.42 0.39
C PRO A 33 2.45 -3.06 -1.10
N ILE A 34 2.47 -1.76 -1.41
CA ILE A 34 2.33 -1.25 -2.78
C ILE A 34 3.37 -1.85 -3.75
N PRO A 35 4.67 -1.99 -3.39
CA PRO A 35 5.64 -2.58 -4.30
C PRO A 35 5.31 -4.02 -4.68
N VAL A 36 4.73 -4.80 -3.77
CA VAL A 36 4.34 -6.20 -4.05
C VAL A 36 3.23 -6.24 -5.10
N VAL A 37 2.21 -5.39 -4.92
CA VAL A 37 1.11 -5.26 -5.90
C VAL A 37 1.67 -4.86 -7.27
N GLU A 38 2.58 -3.89 -7.32
CA GLU A 38 3.19 -3.42 -8.58
C GLU A 38 3.91 -4.56 -9.33
N TYR A 39 4.78 -5.32 -8.65
CA TYR A 39 5.51 -6.41 -9.30
C TYR A 39 4.59 -7.54 -9.77
N VAL A 40 3.62 -7.94 -8.94
CA VAL A 40 2.66 -9.00 -9.29
C VAL A 40 1.81 -8.58 -10.49
N VAL A 41 1.33 -7.33 -10.50
CA VAL A 41 0.52 -6.83 -11.62
C VAL A 41 1.35 -6.73 -12.90
N LYS A 42 2.61 -6.27 -12.84
CA LYS A 42 3.49 -6.25 -14.01
C LYS A 42 3.74 -7.64 -14.60
N GLU A 43 3.88 -8.65 -13.75
CA GLU A 43 4.02 -10.03 -14.20
C GLU A 43 2.72 -10.54 -14.83
N LEU A 44 1.59 -10.27 -14.16
CA LEU A 44 0.28 -10.65 -14.66
C LEU A 44 0.01 -10.04 -16.05
N LEU A 45 0.28 -8.74 -16.24
CA LEU A 45 0.14 -8.04 -17.52
C LEU A 45 0.97 -8.70 -18.64
N ARG A 46 2.21 -9.13 -18.34
CA ARG A 46 3.04 -9.87 -19.29
C ARG A 46 2.46 -11.22 -19.68
N ILE A 47 1.75 -11.90 -18.77
CA ILE A 47 1.11 -13.19 -19.05
C ILE A 47 -0.17 -13.01 -19.87
N ILE A 48 -0.93 -11.95 -19.62
CA ILE A 48 -2.22 -11.70 -20.28
C ILE A 48 -2.10 -10.90 -21.59
N ASP A 49 -0.87 -10.60 -22.03
CA ASP A 49 -0.52 -9.95 -23.30
C ASP A 49 -1.28 -8.61 -23.53
N VAL A 50 -1.35 -7.80 -22.48
CA VAL A 50 -1.88 -6.42 -22.49
C VAL A 50 -0.75 -5.40 -22.48
#